data_AF-A0AAD1WRA2-F1
#
_entry.id   AF-A0AAD1WRA2-F1
#
_cell.length_a   1.000
_cell.length_b   1.000
_cell.length_c   1.000
_cell.angle_alpha   90.00
_cell.angle_beta   90.00
_cell.angle_gamma   90.00
#
_symmetry.space_group_name_H-M   'P 1'
#
loop_
_entity.id
_entity.type
_entity.pdbx_description
1 polymer ?
#
loop_
_entity_poly.entity_id
_entity_poly.type
_entity_poly.pdbx_seq_one_letter_code
_entity_poly.pdbx_strand_id
1 'polypeptide(L)'
;MCINEPWTPLNLMPVHQCSFLAPRLVFQNSKNSQSLERGTMENATNGQVTTVSLVESNANPSGVQIVSTYHTNRIGDPSNLVELAQQVQKADDFIRANACNRLTVIAEQIRMLQEQAKRVLEEAKRDADLHHAACNVVKKPGNIYYLYKRESGQRYFSILSPKEWGSSCPHEFLAAYKLQHDMSWTPYENIEKRDAEINIIDKLLKEQIALPSCVEPNFRGLTN
;
A
#
# COMPACT_ATOMS: atom_id res chain seq x y z
N MET A 1 -25.97 -37.89 36.51
CA MET A 1 -27.42 -37.87 36.23
C MET A 1 -27.80 -36.44 35.92
N CYS A 2 -28.55 -36.25 34.83
CA CYS A 2 -29.33 -35.06 34.48
C CYS A 2 -28.52 -33.83 34.01
N ILE A 3 -28.70 -33.24 32.83
CA ILE A 3 -29.54 -33.57 31.66
C ILE A 3 -28.91 -32.81 30.47
N ASN A 4 -28.72 -33.49 29.36
CA ASN A 4 -28.52 -32.86 28.05
C ASN A 4 -29.82 -32.18 27.62
N GLU A 5 -29.74 -30.99 27.04
CA GLU A 5 -30.75 -30.53 26.08
C GLU A 5 -30.05 -29.94 24.83
N PRO A 6 -30.65 -30.11 23.64
CA PRO A 6 -29.94 -30.22 22.38
C PRO A 6 -30.02 -28.94 21.55
N TRP A 7 -28.92 -28.55 20.92
CA TRP A 7 -29.00 -27.66 19.76
C TRP A 7 -29.27 -28.52 18.53
N THR A 8 -30.55 -28.62 18.17
CA THR A 8 -30.97 -29.16 16.88
C THR A 8 -30.61 -28.18 15.76
N PRO A 9 -30.30 -28.69 14.55
CA PRO A 9 -29.71 -27.90 13.48
C PRO A 9 -30.78 -27.09 12.75
N LEU A 10 -30.68 -25.76 12.83
CA LEU A 10 -31.40 -24.88 11.91
C LEU A 10 -30.73 -24.95 10.54
N ASN A 11 -31.39 -25.72 9.67
CA ASN A 11 -31.52 -25.55 8.23
C ASN A 11 -30.31 -25.00 7.45
N LEU A 12 -29.78 -25.89 6.60
CA LEU A 12 -29.18 -25.56 5.32
C LEU A 12 -29.93 -24.38 4.67
N MET A 13 -29.28 -23.21 4.66
CA MET A 13 -29.50 -22.24 3.60
C MET A 13 -28.47 -22.52 2.50
N PRO A 14 -28.90 -22.60 1.23
CA PRO A 14 -27.95 -22.69 0.13
C PRO A 14 -27.11 -21.42 0.15
N VAL A 15 -25.78 -21.58 0.18
CA VAL A 15 -24.84 -20.51 -0.10
C VAL A 15 -25.03 -20.14 -1.56
N HIS A 16 -26.02 -19.29 -1.82
CA HIS A 16 -26.09 -18.54 -3.05
C HIS A 16 -24.77 -17.81 -3.19
N GLN A 17 -24.05 -18.17 -4.26
CA GLN A 17 -22.96 -17.44 -4.87
C GLN A 17 -22.99 -15.96 -4.48
N CYS A 18 -22.19 -15.62 -3.48
CA CYS A 18 -21.76 -14.25 -3.27
C CYS A 18 -20.71 -14.01 -4.36
N SER A 19 -21.19 -13.61 -5.54
CA SER A 19 -20.38 -13.07 -6.61
C SER A 19 -19.68 -11.83 -6.07
N PHE A 20 -18.52 -12.00 -5.44
CA PHE A 20 -17.61 -10.92 -5.15
C PHE A 20 -17.10 -10.39 -6.50
N LEU A 21 -17.88 -9.48 -7.09
CA LEU A 21 -17.41 -8.56 -8.10
C LEU A 21 -16.38 -7.65 -7.43
N ALA A 22 -15.13 -8.12 -7.41
CA ALA A 22 -14.00 -7.23 -7.22
C ALA A 22 -14.06 -6.17 -8.33
N PRO A 23 -14.09 -4.86 -8.03
CA PRO A 23 -13.93 -3.86 -9.06
C PRO A 23 -12.57 -4.09 -9.71
N ARG A 24 -12.61 -4.47 -10.98
CA ARG A 24 -11.46 -4.64 -11.86
C ARG A 24 -10.83 -3.26 -12.04
N LEU A 25 -9.90 -2.89 -11.16
CA LEU A 25 -8.97 -1.79 -11.44
C LEU A 25 -8.04 -2.27 -12.56
N VAL A 26 -8.47 -2.06 -13.80
CA VAL A 26 -7.63 -2.16 -14.98
C VAL A 26 -6.72 -0.95 -14.97
N PHE A 27 -5.56 -1.07 -14.32
CA PHE A 27 -4.44 -0.22 -14.67
C PHE A 27 -3.78 -0.81 -15.91
N GLN A 28 -3.95 -0.14 -17.04
CA GLN A 28 -3.21 -0.43 -18.25
C GLN A 28 -1.72 -0.21 -17.96
N ASN A 29 -0.98 -1.30 -17.75
CA ASN A 29 0.46 -1.29 -17.92
C ASN A 29 0.74 -1.12 -19.41
N SER A 30 1.00 0.12 -19.83
CA SER A 30 1.63 0.37 -21.12
C SER A 30 3.07 -0.14 -21.05
N LYS A 31 3.26 -1.40 -21.44
CA LYS A 31 4.56 -1.91 -21.82
C LYS A 31 4.91 -1.26 -23.15
N ASN A 32 5.60 -0.13 -23.12
CA ASN A 32 6.24 0.37 -24.33
C ASN A 32 7.61 -0.31 -24.46
N SER A 33 7.60 -1.48 -25.10
CA SER A 33 8.79 -2.04 -25.73
C SER A 33 8.97 -1.29 -27.04
N GLN A 34 9.84 -0.28 -27.07
CA GLN A 34 10.22 0.40 -28.30
C GLN A 34 11.72 0.31 -28.52
N SER A 35 12.04 -0.65 -29.39
CA SER A 35 12.97 -0.56 -30.50
C SER A 35 13.46 0.86 -30.81
N LEU A 36 14.77 0.95 -30.97
CA LEU A 36 15.53 2.12 -31.39
C LEU A 36 15.10 2.62 -32.79
N GLU A 37 14.13 3.51 -32.85
CA GLU A 37 13.88 4.35 -34.03
C GLU A 37 14.18 5.80 -33.68
N ARG A 38 15.04 6.43 -34.48
CA ARG A 38 15.38 7.85 -34.39
C ARG A 38 14.15 8.66 -34.80
N GLY A 39 13.33 9.03 -33.82
CA GLY A 39 12.24 10.00 -33.95
C GLY A 39 12.60 11.31 -33.27
N THR A 40 12.55 12.39 -34.03
CA THR A 40 12.71 13.79 -33.64
C THR A 40 11.96 14.13 -32.34
N MET A 41 12.65 14.74 -31.36
CA MET A 41 12.01 15.28 -30.16
C MET A 41 11.19 16.52 -30.53
N GLU A 42 9.90 16.34 -30.78
CA GLU A 42 8.93 17.43 -30.63
C GLU A 42 8.60 17.57 -29.15
N ASN A 43 9.37 18.43 -28.49
CA ASN A 43 9.13 18.85 -27.12
C ASN A 43 7.87 19.73 -27.14
N ALA A 44 6.74 19.21 -26.66
CA ALA A 44 5.52 19.99 -26.47
C ALA A 44 5.74 20.98 -25.31
N THR A 45 6.44 22.08 -25.59
CA THR A 45 6.46 23.26 -24.74
C THR A 45 5.09 23.91 -24.86
N ASN A 46 4.18 23.54 -23.94
CA ASN A 46 3.06 24.43 -23.64
C ASN A 46 3.66 25.67 -22.97
N GLY A 47 4.14 26.60 -23.81
CA GLY A 47 4.79 27.83 -23.41
C GLY A 47 3.77 28.76 -22.79
N GLN A 48 3.47 28.52 -21.51
CA GLN A 48 2.78 29.49 -20.70
C GLN A 48 3.74 30.67 -20.54
N VAL A 49 3.52 31.73 -21.31
CA VAL A 49 4.29 32.97 -21.19
C VAL A 49 4.01 33.52 -19.80
N THR A 50 5.01 33.49 -18.92
CA THR A 50 4.92 34.01 -17.56
C THR A 50 4.83 35.53 -17.63
N THR A 51 3.61 36.05 -17.77
CA THR A 51 3.37 37.50 -17.76
C THR A 51 3.57 38.01 -16.35
N VAL A 52 4.65 38.74 -16.11
CA VAL A 52 4.89 39.41 -14.83
C VAL A 52 3.80 40.46 -14.63
N SER A 53 2.97 40.27 -13.61
CA SER A 53 1.97 41.27 -13.20
C SER A 53 2.67 42.36 -12.40
N LEU A 54 2.83 43.53 -13.01
CA LEU A 54 3.37 44.70 -12.33
C LEU A 54 2.25 45.42 -11.56
N VAL A 55 2.64 46.07 -10.47
CA VAL A 55 1.72 46.88 -9.66
C VAL A 55 1.18 48.03 -10.52
N GLU A 56 -0.13 48.25 -10.43
CA GLU A 56 -0.81 49.34 -11.14
C GLU A 56 -0.30 50.71 -10.68
N SER A 57 -0.09 51.62 -11.62
CA SER A 57 0.28 53.00 -11.31
C SER A 57 -0.95 53.80 -10.87
N ASN A 58 -0.89 54.38 -9.67
CA ASN A 58 -1.96 55.23 -9.13
C ASN A 58 -1.44 56.65 -8.85
N ALA A 59 -2.05 57.65 -9.49
CA ALA A 59 -1.67 59.06 -9.31
C ALA A 59 -2.13 59.66 -7.97
N ASN A 60 -3.19 59.11 -7.37
CA ASN A 60 -3.85 59.62 -6.17
C ASN A 60 -4.13 58.50 -5.14
N PRO A 61 -3.09 57.84 -4.58
CA PRO A 61 -3.28 56.83 -3.56
C PRO A 61 -4.02 57.43 -2.36
N SER A 62 -5.09 56.78 -1.91
CA SER A 62 -5.95 57.24 -0.81
C SER A 62 -6.55 58.65 -1.01
N GLY A 63 -6.67 59.12 -2.25
CA GLY A 63 -7.25 60.42 -2.59
C GLY A 63 -6.30 61.61 -2.48
N VAL A 64 -5.02 61.39 -2.13
CA VAL A 64 -4.01 62.46 -2.05
C VAL A 64 -3.14 62.44 -3.31
N GLN A 65 -3.02 63.59 -3.98
CA GLN A 65 -2.28 63.70 -5.24
C GLN A 65 -0.77 63.63 -5.04
N ILE A 66 -0.12 62.70 -5.75
CA ILE A 66 1.34 62.56 -5.74
C ILE A 66 1.97 63.77 -6.45
N VAL A 67 2.94 64.40 -5.78
CA VAL A 67 3.64 65.62 -6.26
C VAL A 67 4.33 65.41 -7.61
N SER A 68 4.85 64.21 -7.88
CA SER A 68 5.40 63.82 -9.18
C SER A 68 5.10 62.36 -9.51
N THR A 69 4.04 62.14 -10.28
CA THR A 69 3.68 60.82 -10.81
C THR A 69 4.75 60.26 -11.75
N TYR A 70 5.51 61.13 -12.42
CA TYR A 70 6.61 60.74 -13.29
C TYR A 70 7.74 60.06 -12.53
N HIS A 71 8.10 60.52 -11.32
CA HIS A 71 9.19 59.93 -10.56
C HIS A 71 8.78 58.63 -9.85
N THR A 72 7.51 58.51 -9.45
CA THR A 72 6.98 57.34 -8.74
C THR A 72 6.59 56.19 -9.69
N ASN A 73 6.11 56.51 -10.89
CA ASN A 73 5.66 55.52 -11.88
C ASN A 73 6.73 55.25 -12.95
N ARG A 74 7.93 55.83 -12.80
CA ARG A 74 9.04 55.54 -13.71
C ARG A 74 9.43 54.08 -13.53
N ILE A 75 9.13 53.28 -14.55
CA ILE A 75 9.82 52.03 -14.80
C ILE A 75 11.31 52.40 -14.79
N GLY A 76 12.10 51.81 -13.88
CA GLY A 76 13.52 52.11 -13.70
C GLY A 76 14.36 51.77 -14.94
N ASP A 77 15.58 51.27 -14.76
CA ASP A 77 16.31 50.68 -15.89
C ASP A 77 15.49 49.48 -16.43
N PRO A 78 15.14 49.42 -17.73
CA PRO A 78 14.39 48.31 -18.33
C PRO A 78 15.01 46.93 -18.05
N SER A 79 16.31 46.87 -17.76
CA SER A 79 17.00 45.66 -17.31
C SER A 79 16.37 45.05 -16.04
N ASN A 80 15.83 45.87 -15.13
CA ASN A 80 15.17 45.40 -13.90
C ASN A 80 13.89 44.59 -14.19
N LEU A 81 13.13 44.94 -15.24
CA LEU A 81 11.93 44.18 -15.61
C LEU A 81 12.29 42.80 -16.14
N VAL A 82 13.39 42.72 -16.90
CA VAL A 82 13.93 41.45 -17.40
C VAL A 82 14.45 40.61 -16.24
N GLU A 83 15.18 41.20 -15.29
CA GLU A 83 15.64 40.51 -14.08
C GLU A 83 14.47 39.97 -13.25
N LEU A 84 13.41 40.77 -13.05
CA LEU A 84 12.20 40.33 -12.35
C LEU A 84 11.54 39.16 -13.07
N ALA A 85 11.37 39.23 -14.40
CA ALA A 85 10.81 38.14 -15.18
C ALA A 85 11.63 36.86 -15.06
N GLN A 86 12.97 36.97 -15.09
CA GLN A 86 13.87 35.84 -14.87
C GLN A 86 13.73 35.26 -13.46
N GLN A 87 13.54 36.09 -12.43
CA GLN A 87 13.37 35.63 -11.06
C GLN A 87 12.05 34.89 -10.87
N VAL A 88 10.95 35.42 -11.42
CA VAL A 88 9.63 34.75 -11.39
C VAL A 88 9.72 33.40 -12.10
N GLN A 89 10.33 33.36 -13.29
CA GLN A 89 10.52 32.10 -14.02
C GLN A 89 11.31 31.07 -13.20
N LYS A 90 12.42 31.49 -12.58
CA LYS A 90 13.21 30.60 -11.70
C LYS A 90 12.38 30.10 -10.51
N ALA A 91 11.57 30.97 -9.90
CA ALA A 91 10.70 30.57 -8.80
C ALA A 91 9.69 29.49 -9.23
N ASP A 92 9.07 29.66 -10.40
CA ASP A 92 8.15 28.67 -10.97
C ASP A 92 8.84 27.33 -11.26
N ASP A 93 10.07 27.38 -11.79
CA ASP A 93 10.88 26.17 -12.02
C ASP A 93 11.19 25.45 -10.69
N PHE A 94 11.53 26.20 -9.62
CA PHE A 94 11.73 25.62 -8.29
C PHE A 94 10.46 25.04 -7.70
N ILE A 95 9.31 25.72 -7.85
CA ILE A 95 8.01 25.23 -7.38
C ILE A 95 7.68 23.92 -8.09
N ARG A 96 7.84 23.87 -9.42
CA ARG A 96 7.64 22.67 -10.23
C ARG A 96 8.55 21.53 -9.76
N ALA A 97 9.85 21.78 -9.63
CA ALA A 97 10.81 20.78 -9.19
C ALA A 97 10.46 20.24 -7.78
N ASN A 98 10.11 21.12 -6.85
CA ASN A 98 9.71 20.75 -5.50
C ASN A 98 8.41 19.93 -5.49
N ALA A 99 7.41 20.32 -6.28
CA ALA A 99 6.17 19.57 -6.41
C ALA A 99 6.42 18.17 -6.98
N CYS A 100 7.20 18.06 -8.07
CA CYS A 100 7.59 16.77 -8.67
C CYS A 100 8.31 15.86 -7.67
N ASN A 101 9.25 16.40 -6.89
CA ASN A 101 9.98 15.64 -5.87
C ASN A 101 9.04 15.08 -4.80
N ARG A 102 8.11 15.91 -4.29
CA ARG A 102 7.12 15.48 -3.28
C ARG A 102 6.15 14.44 -3.84
N LEU A 103 5.65 14.65 -5.06
CA LEU A 103 4.74 13.71 -5.73
C LEU A 103 5.43 12.37 -6.01
N THR A 104 6.73 12.36 -6.32
CA THR A 104 7.51 11.13 -6.49
C THR A 104 7.53 10.30 -5.21
N VAL A 105 7.74 10.93 -4.05
CA VAL A 105 7.71 10.23 -2.74
C VAL A 105 6.32 9.64 -2.46
N ILE A 106 5.26 10.41 -2.71
CA ILE A 106 3.88 9.94 -2.51
C ILE A 106 3.57 8.76 -3.43
N ALA A 107 3.97 8.83 -4.70
CA ALA A 107 3.77 7.75 -5.66
C ALA A 107 4.46 6.46 -5.20
N GLU A 108 5.68 6.55 -4.67
CA GLU A 108 6.39 5.40 -4.13
C GLU A 108 5.70 4.82 -2.89
N GLN A 109 5.19 5.67 -1.99
CA GLN A 109 4.39 5.22 -0.85
C GLN A 109 3.12 4.48 -1.30
N ILE A 110 2.40 5.00 -2.29
CA ILE A 110 1.21 4.33 -2.86
C ILE A 110 1.60 2.97 -3.44
N ARG A 111 2.72 2.88 -4.17
CA ARG A 111 3.22 1.62 -4.71
C ARG A 111 3.50 0.59 -3.61
N MET A 112 4.13 1.02 -2.51
CA MET A 112 4.38 0.17 -1.36
C MET A 112 3.08 -0.31 -0.71
N LEU A 113 2.08 0.56 -0.55
CA LEU A 113 0.79 0.20 0.01
C LEU A 113 0.03 -0.80 -0.88
N GLN A 114 0.08 -0.63 -2.20
CA GLN A 114 -0.50 -1.58 -3.15
C GLN A 114 0.16 -2.96 -3.05
N GLU A 115 1.48 -3.00 -2.91
CA GLU A 115 2.23 -4.24 -2.74
C GLU A 115 1.89 -4.93 -1.41
N GLN A 116 1.77 -4.17 -0.32
CA GLN A 116 1.31 -4.69 0.98
C GLN A 116 -0.09 -5.28 0.87
N ALA A 117 -1.04 -4.59 0.23
CA ALA A 117 -2.40 -5.07 0.05
C ALA A 117 -2.45 -6.39 -0.75
N LYS A 118 -1.63 -6.52 -1.80
CA LYS A 118 -1.52 -7.78 -2.55
C LYS A 118 -1.04 -8.93 -1.68
N ARG A 119 0.03 -8.71 -0.89
CA ARG A 119 0.57 -9.73 0.02
C ARG A 119 -0.47 -10.19 1.04
N VAL A 120 -1.21 -9.26 1.64
CA VAL A 120 -2.30 -9.60 2.57
C VAL A 120 -3.36 -10.49 1.91
N LEU A 121 -3.74 -10.20 0.66
CA LEU A 121 -4.72 -11.02 -0.07
C LEU A 121 -4.17 -12.41 -0.42
N GLU A 122 -2.91 -12.50 -0.82
CA GLU A 122 -2.24 -13.77 -1.11
C GLU A 122 -2.09 -14.63 0.14
N GLU A 123 -1.70 -14.03 1.26
CA GLU A 123 -1.62 -14.67 2.57
C GLU A 123 -2.98 -15.17 3.04
N ALA A 124 -4.03 -14.33 2.96
CA ALA A 124 -5.38 -14.72 3.34
C ALA A 124 -5.91 -15.87 2.48
N LYS A 125 -5.65 -15.85 1.17
CA LYS A 125 -6.01 -16.96 0.28
C LYS A 125 -5.28 -18.24 0.65
N ARG A 126 -3.96 -18.17 0.86
CA ARG A 126 -3.15 -19.31 1.26
C ARG A 126 -3.62 -19.88 2.60
N ASP A 127 -3.88 -19.02 3.59
CA ASP A 127 -4.38 -19.43 4.90
C ASP A 127 -5.75 -20.10 4.78
N ALA A 128 -6.66 -19.56 3.96
CA ALA A 128 -7.94 -20.19 3.67
C ALA A 128 -7.75 -21.57 3.04
N ASP A 129 -6.90 -21.70 2.01
CA ASP A 129 -6.62 -22.98 1.35
C ASP A 129 -6.06 -24.03 2.34
N LEU A 130 -5.16 -23.62 3.23
CA LEU A 130 -4.59 -24.51 4.26
C LEU A 130 -5.62 -24.86 5.34
N HIS A 131 -6.47 -23.93 5.75
CA HIS A 131 -7.56 -24.22 6.68
C HIS A 131 -8.55 -25.25 6.10
N HIS A 132 -8.85 -25.17 4.81
CA HIS A 132 -9.72 -26.13 4.10
C HIS A 132 -9.03 -27.44 3.72
N ALA A 133 -7.70 -27.52 3.74
CA ALA A 133 -6.99 -28.76 3.47
C ALA A 133 -7.42 -29.88 4.43
N ALA A 134 -7.66 -31.07 3.87
CA ALA A 134 -8.17 -32.23 4.60
C ALA A 134 -7.26 -32.59 5.78
N CYS A 135 -7.86 -32.92 6.92
CA CYS A 135 -7.11 -33.18 8.14
C CYS A 135 -7.91 -34.15 9.02
N ASN A 136 -7.27 -35.22 9.49
CA ASN A 136 -7.89 -36.18 10.41
C ASN A 136 -7.70 -35.79 11.88
N VAL A 137 -7.01 -34.69 12.15
CA VAL A 137 -6.70 -34.20 13.50
C VAL A 137 -7.20 -32.78 13.66
N VAL A 138 -7.55 -32.41 14.90
CA VAL A 138 -7.86 -31.03 15.24
C VAL A 138 -6.60 -30.18 15.13
N LYS A 139 -6.68 -29.11 14.35
CA LYS A 139 -5.62 -28.12 14.18
C LYS A 139 -5.51 -27.30 15.47
N LYS A 140 -4.34 -27.31 16.11
CA LYS A 140 -4.05 -26.61 17.36
C LYS A 140 -2.90 -25.62 17.12
N PRO A 141 -3.05 -24.35 17.53
CA PRO A 141 -1.96 -23.38 17.47
C PRO A 141 -0.70 -23.87 18.18
N GLY A 142 0.46 -23.39 17.70
CA GLY A 142 1.79 -23.76 18.18
C GLY A 142 2.36 -25.02 17.53
N ASN A 143 1.52 -25.88 16.93
CA ASN A 143 1.97 -27.11 16.30
C ASN A 143 2.42 -26.90 14.85
N ILE A 144 3.34 -27.78 14.42
CA ILE A 144 3.79 -27.89 13.03
C ILE A 144 2.99 -29.00 12.36
N TYR A 145 2.52 -28.70 11.14
CA TYR A 145 1.77 -29.59 10.29
C TYR A 145 2.48 -29.75 8.96
N TYR A 146 2.49 -30.98 8.45
CA TYR A 146 3.16 -31.37 7.22
C TYR A 146 2.10 -31.65 6.16
N LEU A 147 2.17 -30.92 5.04
CA LEU A 147 1.23 -31.01 3.94
C LEU A 147 1.73 -32.05 2.93
N TYR A 148 0.88 -33.03 2.63
CA TYR A 148 1.16 -34.09 1.67
C TYR A 148 0.13 -34.11 0.55
N LYS A 149 0.49 -34.77 -0.55
CA LYS A 149 -0.39 -35.03 -1.69
C LYS A 149 -0.47 -36.53 -1.96
N ARG A 150 -1.70 -37.05 -1.99
CA ARG A 150 -1.98 -38.44 -2.40
C ARG A 150 -1.88 -38.58 -3.92
N GLU A 151 -1.75 -39.81 -4.40
CA GLU A 151 -1.82 -40.12 -5.83
C GLU A 151 -3.14 -39.66 -6.48
N SER A 152 -4.24 -39.64 -5.71
CA SER A 152 -5.54 -39.08 -6.13
C SER A 152 -5.54 -37.56 -6.35
N GLY A 153 -4.46 -36.88 -5.99
CA GLY A 153 -4.33 -35.43 -6.03
C GLY A 153 -4.82 -34.71 -4.77
N GLN A 154 -5.47 -35.42 -3.84
CA GLN A 154 -5.96 -34.81 -2.59
C GLN A 154 -4.79 -34.36 -1.70
N ARG A 155 -4.85 -33.08 -1.29
CA ARG A 155 -3.92 -32.51 -0.31
C ARG A 155 -4.47 -32.70 1.10
N TYR A 156 -3.62 -33.11 2.03
CA TYR A 156 -4.00 -33.31 3.42
C TYR A 156 -2.84 -33.02 4.38
N PHE A 157 -3.19 -32.63 5.60
CA PHE A 157 -2.24 -32.40 6.68
C PHE A 157 -2.01 -33.64 7.54
N SER A 158 -0.76 -33.80 7.98
CA SER A 158 -0.32 -34.76 8.99
C SER A 158 0.48 -34.05 10.08
N ILE A 159 0.51 -34.62 11.29
CA ILE A 159 1.42 -34.19 12.36
C ILE A 159 2.81 -34.80 12.16
N LEU A 160 2.89 -35.94 11.46
CA LEU A 160 4.14 -36.66 11.21
C LEU A 160 4.93 -36.00 10.07
N SER A 161 6.21 -35.75 10.32
CA SER A 161 7.19 -35.24 9.38
C SER A 161 7.66 -36.31 8.37
N PRO A 162 8.24 -35.92 7.22
CA PRO A 162 8.78 -36.88 6.27
C PRO A 162 9.84 -37.81 6.88
N LYS A 163 10.60 -37.31 7.86
CA LYS A 163 11.61 -38.08 8.58
C LYS A 163 10.99 -39.15 9.48
N GLU A 164 9.90 -38.82 10.17
CA GLU A 164 9.18 -39.75 11.06
C GLU A 164 8.43 -40.82 10.28
N TRP A 165 7.92 -40.48 9.10
CA TRP A 165 7.33 -41.47 8.19
C TRP A 165 8.35 -42.50 7.67
N GLY A 166 9.64 -42.13 7.60
CA GLY A 166 10.69 -42.98 7.05
C GLY A 166 10.37 -43.47 5.63
N SER A 167 10.81 -44.68 5.30
CA SER A 167 10.54 -45.32 4.00
C SER A 167 9.08 -45.68 3.76
N SER A 168 8.22 -45.52 4.78
CA SER A 168 6.81 -45.86 4.74
C SER A 168 5.92 -44.67 4.35
N CYS A 169 6.48 -43.49 4.05
CA CYS A 169 5.71 -42.36 3.53
C CYS A 169 5.19 -42.70 2.13
N PRO A 170 3.88 -42.95 1.94
CA PRO A 170 3.38 -43.33 0.62
C PRO A 170 3.08 -42.10 -0.26
N HIS A 171 3.16 -40.90 0.30
CA HIS A 171 2.65 -39.67 -0.30
C HIS A 171 3.73 -38.61 -0.49
N GLU A 172 3.58 -37.80 -1.54
CA GLU A 172 4.49 -36.70 -1.88
C GLU A 172 4.44 -35.61 -0.79
N PHE A 173 5.60 -35.26 -0.24
CA PHE A 173 5.73 -34.14 0.68
C PHE A 173 5.73 -32.82 -0.09
N LEU A 174 4.86 -31.89 0.28
CA LEU A 174 4.78 -30.57 -0.36
C LEU A 174 5.49 -29.49 0.46
N ALA A 175 5.08 -29.32 1.71
CA ALA A 175 5.57 -28.25 2.57
C ALA A 175 5.21 -28.51 4.04
N ALA A 176 5.87 -27.80 4.95
CA ALA A 176 5.56 -27.81 6.37
C ALA A 176 5.16 -26.39 6.82
N TYR A 177 4.20 -26.30 7.73
CA TYR A 177 3.68 -25.03 8.25
C TYR A 177 3.45 -25.11 9.75
N LYS A 178 3.76 -24.03 10.47
CA LYS A 178 3.33 -23.83 11.86
C LYS A 178 2.02 -23.07 11.88
N LEU A 179 1.04 -23.59 12.61
CA LEU A 179 -0.19 -22.85 12.90
C LEU A 179 0.07 -21.88 14.05
N GLN A 180 -0.05 -20.58 13.80
CA GLN A 180 0.20 -19.55 14.81
C GLN A 180 -1.01 -19.34 15.71
N HIS A 181 -0.81 -18.61 16.82
CA HIS A 181 -1.87 -18.30 17.80
C HIS A 181 -2.97 -17.38 17.25
N ASP A 182 -2.66 -16.58 16.24
CA ASP A 182 -3.61 -15.76 15.48
C ASP A 182 -4.31 -16.54 14.36
N MET A 183 -4.13 -17.86 14.30
CA MET A 183 -4.65 -18.77 13.27
C MET A 183 -4.06 -18.57 11.86
N SER A 184 -3.02 -17.76 11.71
CA SER A 184 -2.25 -17.68 10.45
C SER A 184 -1.32 -18.89 10.29
N TRP A 185 -0.96 -19.22 9.05
CA TRP A 185 0.02 -20.27 8.78
C TRP A 185 1.37 -19.67 8.41
N THR A 186 2.42 -20.08 9.13
CA THR A 186 3.80 -19.70 8.83
C THR A 186 4.53 -20.87 8.17
N PRO A 187 5.09 -20.71 6.96
CA PRO A 187 5.94 -21.73 6.34
C PRO A 187 7.13 -22.10 7.22
N TYR A 188 7.56 -23.36 7.18
CA TYR A 188 8.59 -23.90 8.07
C TYR A 188 9.89 -23.10 8.07
N GLU A 189 10.34 -22.68 6.89
CA GLU A 189 11.53 -21.86 6.66
C GLU A 189 11.45 -20.48 7.34
N ASN A 190 10.25 -19.98 7.63
CA ASN A 190 10.01 -18.67 8.20
C ASN A 190 9.65 -18.72 9.70
N ILE A 191 9.54 -19.91 10.31
CA ILE A 191 9.12 -20.06 11.71
C ILE A 191 10.06 -19.29 12.64
N GLU A 192 11.38 -19.52 12.53
CA GLU A 192 12.35 -18.91 13.44
C GLU A 192 12.34 -17.38 13.36
N LYS A 193 12.27 -16.84 12.13
CA LYS A 193 12.19 -15.40 11.90
C LYS A 193 10.92 -14.81 12.50
N ARG A 194 9.76 -15.43 12.23
CA ARG A 194 8.45 -14.99 12.73
C ARG A 194 8.40 -15.04 14.25
N ASP A 195 8.89 -16.11 14.86
CA ASP A 195 8.94 -16.26 16.31
C ASP A 195 9.88 -15.20 16.94
N ALA A 196 11.02 -14.89 16.32
CA ALA A 196 11.91 -13.83 16.77
C ALA A 196 11.26 -12.44 16.70
N GLU A 197 10.55 -12.13 15.61
CA GLU A 197 9.80 -10.88 15.45
C GLU A 197 8.72 -10.74 16.53
N ILE A 198 7.93 -11.79 16.77
CA ILE A 198 6.89 -11.82 17.82
C ILE A 198 7.51 -11.62 19.19
N ASN A 199 8.62 -12.30 19.49
CA ASN A 199 9.31 -12.15 20.77
C ASN A 199 9.83 -10.73 21.01
N ILE A 200 10.27 -10.02 19.96
CA ILE A 200 10.69 -8.61 20.08
C ILE A 200 9.47 -7.73 20.38
N ILE A 201 8.35 -7.94 19.67
CA ILE A 201 7.11 -7.19 19.89
C ILE A 201 6.59 -7.40 21.31
N ASP A 202 6.58 -8.65 21.79
CA ASP A 202 6.14 -8.99 23.15
C ASP A 202 6.99 -8.30 24.22
N LYS A 203 8.30 -8.15 24.00
CA LYS A 203 9.18 -7.39 24.92
C LYS A 203 8.79 -5.91 24.93
N LEU A 204 8.61 -5.30 23.77
CA LEU A 204 8.22 -3.90 23.66
C LEU A 204 6.85 -3.62 24.30
N LEU A 205 5.88 -4.52 24.12
CA LEU A 205 4.56 -4.41 24.74
C LEU A 205 4.62 -4.53 26.26
N LYS A 206 5.49 -5.39 26.80
CA LYS A 206 5.71 -5.49 28.25
C LYS A 206 6.36 -4.24 28.84
N GLU A 207 7.20 -3.56 28.07
CA GLU A 207 7.89 -2.33 28.48
C GLU A 207 6.99 -1.09 28.35
N GLN A 208 6.04 -1.07 27.42
CA GLN A 208 5.12 0.05 27.20
C GLN A 208 3.71 -0.23 27.76
N ILE A 209 3.46 0.19 29.00
CA ILE A 209 2.10 0.50 29.47
C ILE A 209 2.04 1.99 29.85
N ALA A 210 1.78 2.82 28.84
CA ALA A 210 0.85 3.96 28.86
C ALA A 210 1.10 4.84 27.62
N LEU A 211 0.34 4.64 26.55
CA LEU A 211 0.14 5.69 25.55
C LEU A 211 -1.28 6.24 25.71
N PRO A 212 -1.46 7.57 25.79
CA PRO A 212 -2.79 8.19 25.85
C PRO A 212 -3.57 7.87 24.57
N SER A 213 -4.88 7.63 24.70
CA SER A 213 -5.76 7.32 23.57
C SER A 213 -5.80 8.49 22.58
N CYS A 214 -5.20 8.34 21.40
CA CYS A 214 -5.48 9.24 20.29
C CYS A 214 -6.69 8.72 19.52
N VAL A 215 -7.74 9.53 19.54
CA VAL A 215 -9.01 9.31 18.83
C VAL A 215 -8.80 9.65 17.36
N GLU A 216 -8.78 8.59 16.54
CA GLU A 216 -8.92 8.54 15.07
C GLU A 216 -7.99 9.40 14.16
N PRO A 217 -7.60 8.87 12.98
CA PRO A 217 -7.11 9.71 11.89
C PRO A 217 -8.28 10.54 11.33
N ASN A 218 -8.26 11.85 11.60
CA ASN A 218 -9.25 12.79 11.10
C ASN A 218 -9.11 12.98 9.57
N PHE A 219 -9.99 12.35 8.80
CA PHE A 219 -10.13 12.56 7.34
C PHE A 219 -11.13 13.65 6.96
N ARG A 220 -11.64 14.47 7.92
CA ARG A 220 -12.49 15.61 7.58
C ARG A 220 -11.66 16.69 6.90
N GLY A 221 -11.58 16.64 5.57
CA GLY A 221 -10.93 17.67 4.78
C GLY A 221 -10.59 17.31 3.32
N LEU A 222 -10.82 16.07 2.87
CA LEU A 222 -10.47 15.64 1.51
C LEU A 222 -11.61 15.70 0.48
N THR A 223 -12.70 16.39 0.80
CA THR A 223 -13.70 16.78 -0.20
C THR A 223 -13.57 18.28 -0.42
N ASN A 224 -12.84 18.65 -1.48
CA ASN A 224 -13.15 19.75 -2.38
C ASN A 224 -12.25 19.65 -3.62
#